data_AF-A0A840N8W3-F1
#
_entry.id   AF-A0A840N8W3-F1
#
_cell.length_a   1.000
_cell.length_b   1.000
_cell.length_c   1.000
_cell.angle_alpha   90.00
_cell.angle_beta   90.00
_cell.angle_gamma   90.00
#
_symmetry.space_group_name_H-M   'P 1'
#
loop_
_entity.id
_entity.type
_entity.pdbx_description
1 polymer ?
#
loop_
_entity_poly.entity_id
_entity_poly.type
_entity_poly.pdbx_seq_one_letter_code
_entity_poly.pdbx_strand_id
1 'polypeptide(L)'
;MIGLLCFVLTVLASPFKSKLRLEAENAVLRHQLIILRRKLHGRVRLTNHDRWFFIQLYRWCPSILKVFTIIRPETLVRWHRAGFRCYWRWKSRSLGGRLQIETDLRTLIRRMSVENPLWGAPRIHGELLKLGFAVAQSSIAKYMIKRRGPPSQGWRTFLRNHAPDIAAMDLFVVPTIGFDLLL
;
A
#
# COMPACT_ATOMS: atom_id res chain seq x y z
N MET A 1 -13.40 17.35 -5.28
CA MET A 1 -13.75 17.49 -6.72
C MET A 1 -13.98 16.14 -7.40
N ILE A 2 -13.07 15.16 -7.31
CA ILE A 2 -13.24 13.84 -7.95
C ILE A 2 -14.47 13.07 -7.43
N GLY A 3 -14.71 13.06 -6.12
CA GLY A 3 -15.85 12.34 -5.52
C GLY A 3 -17.22 12.86 -5.97
N LEU A 4 -17.35 14.18 -6.17
CA LEU A 4 -18.59 14.82 -6.61
C LEU A 4 -18.84 14.52 -8.10
N LEU A 5 -17.77 14.47 -8.90
CA LEU A 5 -17.82 14.10 -10.31
C LEU A 5 -18.17 12.61 -10.48
N CYS A 6 -17.62 11.73 -9.64
CA CYS A 6 -18.03 10.32 -9.57
C CYS A 6 -19.49 10.16 -9.13
N PHE A 7 -19.96 10.94 -8.16
CA PHE A 7 -21.34 10.90 -7.69
C PHE A 7 -22.33 11.29 -8.80
N VAL A 8 -22.06 12.38 -9.51
CA VAL A 8 -22.87 12.83 -10.66
C VAL A 8 -22.86 11.78 -11.78
N LEU A 9 -21.71 11.19 -12.10
CA LEU A 9 -21.62 10.08 -13.06
C LEU A 9 -22.41 8.85 -12.62
N THR A 10 -22.42 8.51 -11.33
CA THR A 10 -23.18 7.35 -10.81
C THR A 10 -24.69 7.55 -10.82
N VAL A 11 -25.15 8.80 -10.63
CA VAL A 11 -26.58 9.17 -10.72
C VAL A 11 -27.03 9.14 -12.18
N LEU A 12 -26.23 9.70 -13.10
CA LEU A 12 -26.51 9.68 -14.54
C LEU A 12 -26.44 8.27 -15.15
N ALA A 13 -25.57 7.40 -14.63
CA ALA A 13 -25.47 6.01 -15.06
C ALA A 13 -26.57 5.11 -14.47
N SER A 14 -27.34 5.58 -13.48
CA SER A 14 -28.38 4.79 -12.79
C SER A 14 -29.44 4.16 -13.72
N PRO A 15 -30.06 4.89 -14.69
CA PRO A 15 -30.98 4.28 -15.65
C PRO A 15 -30.27 3.36 -16.66
N PHE A 16 -28.98 3.58 -16.92
CA PHE A 16 -28.17 2.66 -17.73
C PHE A 16 -27.81 1.38 -16.98
N LYS A 17 -27.89 1.34 -15.65
CA LYS A 17 -27.59 0.13 -14.85
C LYS A 17 -28.46 -1.07 -15.23
N SER A 18 -29.69 -0.89 -15.72
CA SER A 18 -30.54 -2.03 -16.13
C SER A 18 -30.04 -2.68 -17.42
N LYS A 19 -29.70 -1.87 -18.43
CA LYS A 19 -29.11 -2.32 -19.70
C LYS A 19 -27.68 -2.82 -19.50
N LEU A 20 -26.86 -2.07 -18.78
CA LEU A 20 -25.50 -2.46 -18.40
C LEU A 20 -25.46 -3.72 -17.55
N ARG A 21 -26.47 -3.97 -16.69
CA ARG A 21 -26.57 -5.23 -15.94
C ARG A 21 -26.80 -6.41 -16.88
N LEU A 22 -27.73 -6.31 -17.82
CA LEU A 22 -28.00 -7.36 -18.81
C LEU A 22 -26.79 -7.60 -19.74
N GLU A 23 -26.12 -6.53 -20.16
CA GLU A 23 -24.90 -6.60 -20.97
C GLU A 23 -23.73 -7.20 -20.19
N ALA A 24 -23.57 -6.81 -18.92
CA ALA A 24 -22.54 -7.35 -18.04
C ALA A 24 -22.80 -8.82 -17.70
N GLU A 25 -24.05 -9.23 -17.47
CA GLU A 25 -24.44 -10.63 -17.32
C GLU A 25 -24.09 -11.44 -18.57
N ASN A 26 -24.44 -10.94 -19.76
CA ASN A 26 -24.03 -11.55 -21.03
C ASN A 26 -22.51 -11.62 -21.19
N ALA A 27 -21.79 -10.57 -20.81
CA ALA A 27 -20.33 -10.52 -20.89
C ALA A 27 -19.67 -11.55 -19.95
N VAL A 28 -20.20 -11.72 -18.73
CA VAL A 28 -19.73 -12.76 -17.79
C VAL A 28 -19.97 -14.14 -18.36
N LEU A 29 -21.18 -14.42 -18.83
CA LEU A 29 -21.55 -15.73 -19.35
C LEU A 29 -20.73 -16.07 -20.60
N ARG A 30 -20.51 -15.11 -21.49
CA ARG A 30 -19.62 -15.27 -22.65
C ARG A 30 -18.17 -15.53 -22.23
N HIS A 31 -17.64 -14.77 -21.26
CA HIS A 31 -16.27 -14.97 -20.78
C HIS A 31 -16.10 -16.30 -20.06
N GLN A 32 -17.11 -16.74 -19.31
CA GLN A 32 -17.17 -18.06 -18.70
C GLN A 32 -17.17 -19.17 -19.76
N LEU A 33 -17.94 -19.03 -20.84
CA LEU A 33 -17.93 -19.98 -21.96
C LEU A 33 -16.57 -20.02 -22.66
N ILE A 34 -15.90 -18.88 -22.84
CA ILE A 34 -14.53 -18.82 -23.40
C ILE A 34 -13.55 -19.56 -22.50
N ILE A 35 -13.61 -19.35 -21.18
CA ILE A 35 -12.76 -20.03 -20.20
C ILE A 35 -13.06 -21.53 -20.17
N LEU A 36 -14.33 -21.95 -20.25
CA LEU A 36 -14.73 -23.35 -20.30
C LEU A 36 -14.30 -24.03 -21.61
N ARG A 37 -14.40 -23.35 -22.75
CA ARG A 37 -13.87 -23.87 -24.01
C ARG A 37 -12.35 -24.04 -23.96
N ARG A 38 -11.61 -23.16 -23.27
CA ARG A 38 -10.17 -23.35 -23.01
C ARG A 38 -9.88 -24.52 -22.05
N LYS A 39 -10.79 -24.82 -21.11
CA LYS A 39 -10.70 -25.96 -20.18
C LYS A 39 -10.75 -27.32 -20.88
N LEU A 40 -11.44 -27.42 -22.01
CA LEU A 40 -11.50 -28.66 -22.80
C LEU A 40 -10.12 -29.14 -23.27
N HIS A 41 -9.13 -28.24 -23.35
CA HIS A 41 -7.75 -28.57 -23.72
C HIS A 41 -6.79 -28.78 -22.53
N GLY A 42 -7.28 -28.81 -21.27
CA GLY A 42 -6.45 -29.10 -20.08
C GLY A 42 -6.87 -28.40 -18.77
N ARG A 43 -5.98 -28.34 -17.77
CA ARG A 43 -6.26 -27.64 -16.50
C ARG A 43 -6.38 -26.13 -16.72
N VAL A 44 -7.51 -25.52 -16.34
CA VAL A 44 -7.71 -24.06 -16.44
C VAL A 44 -6.73 -23.32 -15.55
N ARG A 45 -5.75 -22.66 -16.16
CA ARG A 45 -5.04 -21.54 -15.53
C ARG A 45 -5.78 -20.26 -15.89
N LEU A 46 -6.44 -19.66 -14.91
CA LEU A 46 -7.02 -18.33 -15.05
C LEU A 46 -5.88 -17.31 -15.19
N THR A 47 -5.86 -16.62 -16.34
CA THR A 47 -4.84 -15.60 -16.67
C THR A 47 -5.04 -14.37 -15.80
N ASN A 48 -3.99 -13.59 -15.57
CA ASN A 48 -4.10 -12.31 -14.85
C ASN A 48 -5.12 -11.35 -15.50
N HIS A 49 -5.24 -11.38 -16.84
CA HIS A 49 -6.25 -10.64 -17.59
C HIS A 49 -7.68 -11.05 -17.24
N ASP A 50 -7.94 -12.37 -17.15
CA ASP A 50 -9.27 -12.90 -16.79
C ASP A 50 -9.66 -12.46 -15.37
N ARG A 51 -8.70 -12.47 -14.43
CA ARG A 51 -8.93 -11.99 -13.05
C ARG A 51 -9.26 -10.51 -13.02
N TRP A 52 -8.54 -9.70 -13.79
CA TRP A 52 -8.76 -8.25 -13.84
C TRP A 52 -10.11 -7.90 -14.46
N PHE A 53 -10.51 -8.61 -15.52
CA PHE A 53 -11.84 -8.48 -16.13
C PHE A 53 -12.95 -8.72 -15.10
N PHE A 54 -12.87 -9.82 -14.35
CA PHE A 54 -13.88 -10.12 -13.33
C PHE A 54 -13.87 -9.11 -12.15
N ILE A 55 -12.70 -8.63 -11.72
CA ILE A 55 -12.60 -7.61 -10.66
C ILE A 55 -13.24 -6.29 -11.10
N GLN A 56 -12.99 -5.84 -12.35
CA GLN A 56 -13.60 -4.61 -12.85
C GLN A 56 -15.09 -4.72 -13.00
N LEU A 57 -15.57 -5.85 -13.50
CA LEU A 57 -16.99 -6.06 -13.67
C LEU A 57 -17.71 -6.14 -12.32
N TYR A 58 -17.09 -6.78 -11.32
CA TYR A 58 -17.55 -6.74 -9.94
C TYR A 58 -17.59 -5.32 -9.36
N ARG A 59 -16.63 -4.47 -9.75
CA ARG A 59 -16.58 -3.06 -9.32
C ARG A 59 -17.72 -2.23 -9.91
N TRP A 60 -18.13 -2.50 -11.15
CA TRP A 60 -19.22 -1.79 -11.81
C TRP A 60 -20.61 -2.32 -11.48
N CYS A 61 -20.75 -3.62 -11.23
CA CYS A 61 -22.03 -4.27 -10.98
C CYS A 61 -21.88 -5.37 -9.90
N PRO A 62 -22.03 -5.02 -8.61
CA PRO A 62 -21.85 -5.98 -7.51
C PRO A 62 -22.92 -7.09 -7.48
N SER A 63 -24.06 -6.88 -8.14
CA SER A 63 -25.14 -7.88 -8.30
C SER A 63 -24.72 -9.11 -9.11
N ILE A 64 -23.62 -9.02 -9.88
CA ILE A 64 -23.12 -10.09 -10.74
C ILE A 64 -22.63 -11.30 -9.93
N LEU A 65 -22.32 -11.14 -8.65
CA LEU A 65 -21.97 -12.27 -7.76
C LEU A 65 -23.02 -13.38 -7.78
N LYS A 66 -24.31 -13.05 -7.99
CA LYS A 66 -25.40 -14.02 -8.08
C LYS A 66 -25.36 -14.86 -9.37
N VAL A 67 -24.66 -14.40 -10.41
CA VAL A 67 -24.60 -15.03 -11.74
C VAL A 67 -23.32 -15.87 -11.91
N PHE A 68 -22.35 -15.72 -11.00
CA PHE A 68 -21.16 -16.55 -10.98
C PHE A 68 -21.46 -17.97 -10.48
N THR A 69 -21.74 -18.88 -11.41
CA THR A 69 -21.93 -20.31 -11.12
C THR A 69 -20.61 -21.10 -11.17
N ILE A 70 -19.65 -20.66 -11.98
CA ILE A 70 -18.39 -21.40 -12.25
C ILE A 70 -17.24 -20.97 -11.33
N ILE A 71 -17.22 -19.70 -10.89
CA ILE A 71 -16.16 -19.16 -10.04
C ILE A 71 -16.74 -18.88 -8.66
N ARG A 72 -16.17 -19.48 -7.62
CA ARG A 72 -16.57 -19.23 -6.23
C ARG A 72 -16.47 -17.72 -5.92
N PRO A 73 -17.52 -17.07 -5.40
CA PRO A 73 -17.49 -15.63 -5.08
C PRO A 73 -16.35 -15.27 -4.12
N GLU A 74 -15.95 -16.18 -3.22
CA GLU A 74 -14.83 -16.03 -2.30
C GLU A 74 -13.49 -15.87 -3.04
N THR A 75 -13.35 -16.47 -4.22
CA THR A 75 -12.14 -16.35 -5.05
C THR A 75 -12.02 -14.95 -5.63
N LEU A 76 -13.14 -14.38 -6.06
CA LEU A 76 -13.20 -13.02 -6.61
C LEU A 76 -12.89 -11.98 -5.53
N VAL A 77 -13.50 -12.13 -4.33
CA VAL A 77 -13.20 -11.29 -3.16
C VAL A 77 -11.72 -11.40 -2.79
N ARG A 78 -11.13 -12.60 -2.84
CA ARG A 78 -9.70 -12.78 -2.55
C ARG A 78 -8.81 -12.06 -3.56
N TRP A 79 -9.15 -12.08 -4.85
CA TRP A 79 -8.40 -11.33 -5.86
C TRP A 79 -8.59 -9.81 -5.71
N HIS A 80 -9.80 -9.35 -5.38
CA HIS A 80 -10.06 -7.95 -5.07
C HIS A 80 -9.22 -7.46 -3.88
N ARG A 81 -9.19 -8.21 -2.78
CA ARG A 81 -8.31 -7.91 -1.62
C ARG A 81 -6.83 -7.90 -2.00
N ALA A 82 -6.39 -8.81 -2.86
CA ALA A 82 -5.02 -8.82 -3.35
C ALA A 82 -4.71 -7.59 -4.22
N GLY A 83 -5.63 -7.21 -5.10
CA GLY A 83 -5.54 -6.00 -5.90
C GLY A 83 -5.49 -4.74 -5.04
N PHE A 84 -6.34 -4.65 -4.01
CA PHE A 84 -6.34 -3.57 -3.03
C PHE A 84 -4.99 -3.44 -2.31
N ARG A 85 -4.41 -4.56 -1.85
CA ARG A 85 -3.08 -4.56 -1.25
C ARG A 85 -2.00 -4.08 -2.22
N CYS A 86 -2.04 -4.50 -3.48
CA CYS A 86 -1.09 -4.04 -4.50
C CYS A 86 -1.27 -2.55 -4.81
N TYR A 87 -2.50 -2.08 -4.95
CA TYR A 87 -2.83 -0.66 -5.14
C TYR A 87 -2.28 0.17 -3.99
N TRP A 88 -2.56 -0.23 -2.74
CA TRP A 88 -2.04 0.48 -1.58
C TRP A 88 -0.54 0.37 -1.43
N ARG A 89 0.07 -0.78 -1.75
CA ARG A 89 1.54 -0.92 -1.78
C ARG A 89 2.15 0.01 -2.81
N TRP A 90 1.52 0.21 -3.97
CA TRP A 90 1.99 1.17 -4.97
C TRP A 90 1.74 2.62 -4.52
N LYS A 91 0.57 2.94 -3.99
CA LYS A 91 0.21 4.29 -3.52
C LYS A 91 1.02 4.73 -2.31
N SER A 92 1.30 3.81 -1.39
CA SER A 92 2.10 4.06 -0.19
C SER A 92 3.60 3.95 -0.44
N ARG A 93 4.04 3.60 -1.65
CA ARG A 93 5.44 3.74 -2.00
C ARG A 93 5.80 5.22 -1.91
N SER A 94 6.57 5.53 -0.88
CA SER A 94 7.30 6.77 -0.79
C SER A 94 8.13 6.91 -2.08
N LEU A 95 7.88 8.00 -2.83
CA LEU A 95 8.63 8.40 -4.02
C LEU A 95 10.09 8.84 -3.69
N GLY A 96 10.61 8.44 -2.54
CA GLY A 96 11.86 8.97 -1.97
C GLY A 96 11.56 10.20 -1.10
N GLY A 97 12.18 10.24 0.07
CA GLY A 97 12.10 11.40 0.97
C GLY A 97 13.16 12.48 0.64
N ARG A 98 13.33 13.40 1.59
CA ARG A 98 14.28 14.54 1.65
C ARG A 98 15.49 14.43 0.72
N LEU A 99 15.73 15.49 -0.07
CA LEU A 99 16.92 15.71 -0.91
C LEU A 99 18.18 15.17 -0.23
N GLN A 100 18.89 14.31 -0.94
CA GLN A 100 20.11 13.72 -0.42
C GLN A 100 21.16 14.81 -0.23
N ILE A 101 21.72 14.90 0.98
CA ILE A 101 22.94 15.66 1.24
C ILE A 101 24.01 15.18 0.26
N GLU A 102 24.79 16.14 -0.24
CA GLU A 102 25.94 15.94 -1.10
C GLU A 102 26.81 14.77 -0.61
N THR A 103 27.23 13.93 -1.54
CA THR A 103 27.96 12.69 -1.23
C THR A 103 29.23 12.97 -0.43
N ASP A 104 29.90 14.08 -0.72
CA ASP A 104 31.15 14.47 -0.06
C ASP A 104 30.93 14.87 1.40
N LEU A 105 29.91 15.67 1.69
CA LEU A 105 29.54 16.00 3.06
C LEU A 105 29.11 14.76 3.86
N ARG A 106 28.45 13.78 3.21
CA ARG A 106 28.11 12.50 3.84
C ARG A 106 29.34 11.67 4.18
N THR A 107 30.33 11.60 3.28
CA THR A 107 31.57 10.86 3.53
C THR A 107 32.38 11.53 4.63
N LEU A 108 32.42 12.87 4.67
CA LEU A 108 33.04 13.64 5.75
C LEU A 108 32.40 13.35 7.11
N ILE A 109 31.06 13.40 7.21
CA ILE A 109 30.34 13.06 8.45
C ILE A 109 30.70 11.65 8.93
N ARG A 110 30.72 10.68 8.01
CA ARG A 110 31.09 9.29 8.35
C ARG A 110 32.52 9.19 8.83
N ARG A 111 33.47 9.83 8.13
CA ARG A 111 34.89 9.84 8.49
C ARG A 111 35.12 10.43 9.87
N MET A 112 34.58 11.63 10.14
CA MET A 112 34.64 12.26 11.47
C MET A 112 34.04 11.37 12.57
N SER A 113 32.94 10.67 12.27
CA SER A 113 32.29 9.74 13.19
C SER A 113 33.08 8.46 13.47
N VAL A 114 33.90 7.98 12.52
CA VAL A 114 34.83 6.84 12.73
C VAL A 114 36.00 7.30 13.58
N GLU A 115 36.65 8.38 13.16
CA GLU A 115 37.90 8.89 13.74
C GLU A 115 37.70 9.40 15.17
N ASN A 116 36.49 9.90 15.50
CA ASN A 116 36.18 10.45 16.82
C ASN A 116 35.02 9.71 17.50
N PRO A 117 35.30 8.54 18.11
CA PRO A 117 34.33 7.70 18.79
C PRO A 117 33.41 8.34 19.82
N LEU A 118 33.91 9.33 20.54
CA LEU A 118 33.23 9.98 21.65
C LEU A 118 32.38 11.18 21.21
N TRP A 119 32.47 11.57 19.94
CA TRP A 119 31.77 12.76 19.45
C TRP A 119 30.32 12.43 19.08
N GLY A 120 29.39 13.11 19.76
CA GLY A 120 27.98 13.10 19.41
C GLY A 120 27.65 14.03 18.23
N ALA A 121 26.43 13.90 17.70
CA ALA A 121 25.92 14.74 16.61
C ALA A 121 26.05 16.27 16.88
N PRO A 122 25.83 16.79 18.10
CA PRO A 122 26.02 18.21 18.38
C PRO A 122 27.48 18.68 18.22
N ARG A 123 28.46 17.82 18.55
CA ARG A 123 29.89 18.17 18.46
C ARG A 123 30.35 18.21 17.01
N ILE A 124 30.00 17.20 16.22
CA ILE A 124 30.29 17.15 14.78
C ILE A 124 29.60 18.32 14.05
N HIS A 125 28.38 18.67 14.46
CA HIS A 125 27.70 19.84 13.91
C HIS A 125 28.47 21.14 14.13
N GLY A 126 29.00 21.36 15.34
CA GLY A 126 29.83 22.53 15.63
C GLY A 126 31.08 22.59 14.75
N GLU A 127 31.75 21.47 14.52
CA GLU A 127 32.93 21.42 13.64
C GLU A 127 32.56 21.66 12.17
N LEU A 128 31.46 21.09 11.68
CA LEU A 128 30.97 21.35 10.33
C LEU A 128 30.54 22.79 10.12
N LEU A 129 29.97 23.42 11.15
CA LEU A 129 29.59 24.83 11.12
C LEU A 129 30.82 25.72 11.00
N LYS A 130 31.92 25.40 11.71
CA LYS A 130 33.21 26.11 11.56
C LYS A 130 33.80 25.97 10.16
N LEU A 131 33.58 24.83 9.50
CA LEU A 131 34.00 24.58 8.12
C LEU A 131 33.07 25.22 7.07
N GLY A 132 32.00 25.94 7.49
CA GLY A 132 31.07 26.64 6.61
C GLY A 132 29.86 25.81 6.15
N PHE A 133 29.67 24.60 6.67
CA PHE A 133 28.53 23.74 6.29
C PHE A 133 27.31 24.00 7.18
N ALA A 134 26.23 24.54 6.60
CA ALA A 134 24.94 24.73 7.27
C ALA A 134 24.07 23.45 7.20
N VAL A 135 24.26 22.52 8.14
CA VAL A 135 23.55 21.22 8.17
C VAL A 135 22.85 21.00 9.50
N ALA A 136 21.58 20.60 9.49
CA ALA A 136 20.86 20.27 10.72
C ALA A 136 21.48 19.08 11.48
N GLN A 137 21.54 19.15 12.82
CA GLN A 137 22.05 18.09 13.69
C GLN A 137 21.37 16.73 13.45
N SER A 138 20.05 16.72 13.19
CA SER A 138 19.30 15.49 12.90
C SER A 138 19.74 14.81 11.61
N SER A 139 20.21 15.57 10.61
CA SER A 139 20.78 15.04 9.39
C SER A 139 22.16 14.42 9.63
N ILE A 140 22.98 15.04 10.48
CA ILE A 140 24.28 14.49 10.89
C ILE A 140 24.07 13.17 11.64
N ALA A 141 23.18 13.14 12.64
CA ALA A 141 22.84 11.94 13.40
C ALA A 141 22.35 10.79 12.51
N LYS A 142 21.67 11.09 11.41
CA LYS A 142 21.23 10.09 10.41
C LYS A 142 22.41 9.43 9.68
N TYR A 143 23.47 10.19 9.37
CA TYR A 143 24.61 9.71 8.58
C TYR A 143 25.82 9.28 9.43
N MET A 144 25.84 9.62 10.72
CA MET A 144 26.78 9.07 11.69
C MET A 144 26.71 7.55 11.75
N ILE A 145 27.82 6.93 12.12
CA ILE A 145 27.88 5.48 12.30
C ILE A 145 27.16 5.14 13.60
N LYS A 146 26.02 4.46 13.46
CA LYS A 146 25.27 3.94 14.60
C LYS A 146 26.07 2.81 15.23
N ARG A 147 26.57 3.05 16.43
CA ARG A 147 27.12 2.00 17.28
C ARG A 147 25.96 1.24 17.90
N ARG A 148 26.00 -0.09 17.84
CA ARG A 148 25.02 -0.92 18.53
C ARG A 148 25.31 -0.79 20.03
N GLY A 149 24.43 -0.10 20.75
CA GLY A 149 24.37 -0.20 22.20
C GLY A 149 23.85 -1.59 22.62
N PRO A 150 23.79 -1.88 23.93
CA PRO A 150 23.06 -3.05 24.41
C PRO A 150 21.64 -3.02 23.82
N PRO A 151 21.07 -4.20 23.49
CA PRO A 151 19.75 -4.25 22.88
C PRO A 151 18.76 -3.48 23.76
N SER A 152 17.98 -2.61 23.13
CA SER A 152 16.84 -2.00 23.81
C SER A 152 15.95 -3.10 24.37
N GLN A 153 15.25 -2.78 25.45
CA GLN A 153 14.24 -3.65 26.03
C GLN A 153 13.37 -4.30 24.94
N GLY A 154 13.20 -5.62 25.00
CA GLY A 154 12.42 -6.36 24.02
C GLY A 154 10.95 -5.92 24.01
N TRP A 155 10.29 -6.07 22.86
CA TRP A 155 8.89 -5.64 22.67
C TRP A 155 7.93 -6.20 23.71
N ARG A 156 8.14 -7.46 24.13
CA ARG A 156 7.35 -8.12 25.17
C ARG A 156 7.45 -7.40 26.52
N THR A 157 8.65 -6.95 26.89
CA THR A 157 8.88 -6.30 28.17
C THR A 157 8.41 -4.84 28.13
N PHE A 158 8.56 -4.15 26.99
CA PHE A 158 7.96 -2.84 26.76
C PHE A 158 6.42 -2.89 26.90
N LEU A 159 5.77 -3.84 26.21
CA LEU A 159 4.32 -4.01 26.31
C LEU A 159 3.88 -4.36 27.73
N ARG A 160 4.63 -5.18 28.47
CA ARG A 160 4.29 -5.51 29.86
C ARG A 160 4.36 -4.27 30.77
N ASN A 161 5.35 -3.41 30.56
CA ASN A 161 5.54 -2.21 31.36
C ASN A 161 4.45 -1.16 31.09
N HIS A 162 4.01 -1.02 29.83
CA HIS A 162 3.05 0.00 29.41
C HIS A 162 1.62 -0.52 29.24
N ALA A 163 1.37 -1.83 29.38
CA ALA A 163 0.03 -2.40 29.33
C ALA A 163 -1.02 -1.68 30.20
N PRO A 164 -0.75 -1.26 31.45
CA PRO A 164 -1.76 -0.54 32.24
C PRO A 164 -2.09 0.86 31.70
N ASP A 165 -1.19 1.46 30.91
CA ASP A 165 -1.33 2.83 30.39
C ASP A 165 -1.71 2.86 28.90
N ILE A 166 -1.73 1.71 28.21
CA ILE A 166 -2.07 1.60 26.79
C ILE A 166 -3.55 1.29 26.65
N ALA A 167 -4.31 2.24 26.12
CA ALA A 167 -5.62 1.98 25.55
C ALA A 167 -5.45 1.53 24.08
N ALA A 168 -5.98 0.34 23.76
CA ALA A 168 -6.07 -0.12 22.37
C ALA A 168 -7.48 0.16 21.84
N MET A 169 -7.57 0.83 20.68
CA MET A 169 -8.79 0.97 19.91
C MET A 169 -8.58 0.25 18.58
N ASP A 170 -9.46 -0.69 18.24
CA ASP A 170 -9.46 -1.32 16.93
C ASP A 170 -10.30 -0.48 15.97
N LEU A 171 -9.67 0.04 14.92
CA LEU A 171 -10.36 0.69 13.82
C LEU A 171 -10.63 -0.38 12.77
N PHE A 172 -11.83 -0.97 12.82
CA PHE A 172 -12.28 -1.90 11.79
C PHE A 172 -12.50 -1.17 10.48
N VAL A 173 -11.47 -1.11 9.64
CA VAL A 173 -11.60 -0.55 8.32
C VAL A 173 -12.12 -1.61 7.36
N VAL A 174 -13.32 -1.39 6.81
CA VAL A 174 -13.88 -2.28 5.77
C VAL A 174 -13.56 -1.69 4.39
N PRO A 175 -12.71 -2.35 3.59
CA PRO A 175 -12.46 -1.92 2.23
C PRO A 175 -13.71 -2.16 1.37
N THR A 176 -14.19 -1.11 0.73
CA THR A 176 -15.32 -1.18 -0.18
C THR A 176 -14.92 -1.72 -1.55
N ILE A 177 -15.94 -2.05 -2.33
CA ILE A 177 -15.82 -2.49 -3.72
C ILE A 177 -15.06 -1.46 -4.57
N GLY A 178 -15.20 -0.16 -4.29
CA GLY A 178 -14.53 0.95 -4.97
C GLY A 178 -13.05 1.14 -4.62
N PHE A 179 -12.51 0.34 -3.69
CA PHE A 179 -11.22 0.60 -3.02
C PHE A 179 -11.23 1.86 -2.13
N ASP A 180 -12.40 2.30 -1.69
CA ASP A 180 -12.56 3.28 -0.62
C ASP A 180 -12.60 2.59 0.74
N LEU A 181 -12.20 3.30 1.78
CA LEU A 181 -12.22 2.81 3.15
C LEU A 181 -13.47 3.35 3.83
N LEU A 182 -14.30 2.45 4.36
CA LEU A 182 -15.32 2.83 5.35
C LEU A 182 -14.68 2.68 6.72
N LEU A 183 -14.67 3.80 7.45
CA LEU A 183 -14.35 3.90 8.87
C LEU A 183 -15.62 3.77 9.68
#